data_AF-A0A7J7JBP4-F1
#
_entry.id   AF-A0A7J7JBP4-F1
#
_cell.length_a   1.000
_cell.length_b   1.000
_cell.length_c   1.000
_cell.angle_alpha   90.00
_cell.angle_beta   90.00
_cell.angle_gamma   90.00
#
_symmetry.space_group_name_H-M   'P 1'
#
loop_
_entity.id
_entity.type
_entity.pdbx_description
1 polymer ?
#
loop_
_entity_poly.entity_id
_entity_poly.type
_entity_poly.pdbx_seq_one_letter_code
_entity_poly.pdbx_strand_id
1 'polypeptide(L)'
;MKKTWEKSNYPYLFFNEDGESFTTLGFHAESRGKEYVLINKKTQQPFSDYNIPRPLYDALIRNHLPISEDFNTMERRKQLQKLRSIMVKEVTYTQDSKTIPMFTEEDYDPDPNYVLTMDNAKKIIAIHQRLRVGIPVIVMGETGCGKTKLINFMSLLQIPSALKDQLQTMIIVKIPEVYTILFLDEVNTTEAVGLVKEIICDNRINGKPLSCDAKLKIIAACNPYRRVQPLPQSLLPLVWDFGTLQSDVANISANSVESAYIRQMIVKFVSFVTNYHVCQP
;
A
#
# COMPACT_ATOMS: atom_id res chain seq x y z
N MET A 1 -20.86 4.91 5.41
CA MET A 1 -20.02 5.01 6.61
C MET A 1 -18.56 4.90 6.17
N LYS A 2 -17.76 5.97 6.26
CA LYS A 2 -16.36 5.96 5.79
C LYS A 2 -15.49 5.13 6.74
N LYS A 3 -14.69 4.21 6.23
CA LYS A 3 -13.67 3.50 7.02
C LYS A 3 -12.48 4.44 7.18
N THR A 4 -12.20 4.87 8.42
CA THR A 4 -11.06 5.77 8.72
C THR A 4 -9.89 4.93 9.25
N TRP A 5 -8.71 5.07 8.63
CA TRP A 5 -7.48 4.37 9.04
C TRP A 5 -7.16 4.56 10.54
N GLU A 6 -7.31 5.79 11.02
CA GLU A 6 -6.84 6.28 12.32
C GLU A 6 -7.59 5.69 13.54
N LYS A 7 -8.81 5.18 13.33
CA LYS A 7 -9.65 4.61 14.39
C LYS A 7 -9.47 3.10 14.56
N SER A 8 -8.70 2.47 13.69
CA SER A 8 -8.53 1.01 13.66
C SER A 8 -7.39 0.56 14.60
N ASN A 9 -7.76 0.42 15.88
CA ASN A 9 -6.91 -0.12 16.94
C ASN A 9 -6.84 -1.65 16.85
N TYR A 10 -6.43 -2.22 15.71
CA TYR A 10 -6.33 -3.68 15.55
C TYR A 10 -4.90 -4.18 15.76
N PRO A 11 -4.72 -5.37 16.34
CA PRO A 11 -3.45 -6.06 16.39
C PRO A 11 -3.20 -6.72 15.03
N TYR A 12 -2.02 -6.50 14.45
CA TYR A 12 -1.68 -7.09 13.16
C TYR A 12 -0.62 -8.17 13.33
N LEU A 13 -0.92 -9.37 12.84
CA LEU A 13 0.02 -10.48 12.68
C LEU A 13 0.01 -10.86 11.20
N PHE A 14 1.16 -10.75 10.56
CA PHE A 14 1.36 -11.11 9.14
C PHE A 14 2.25 -12.33 9.04
N PHE A 15 1.88 -13.25 8.16
CA PHE A 15 2.77 -14.26 7.63
C PHE A 15 3.61 -13.60 6.54
N ASN A 16 4.93 -13.68 6.67
CA ASN A 16 5.85 -13.11 5.70
C ASN A 16 5.87 -13.96 4.42
N GLU A 17 6.40 -13.42 3.32
CA GLU A 17 6.42 -14.11 2.02
C GLU A 17 7.38 -15.31 1.97
N ASP A 18 8.27 -15.45 2.96
CA ASP A 18 9.11 -16.64 3.14
C ASP A 18 8.33 -17.88 3.61
N GLY A 19 7.11 -17.70 4.13
CA GLY A 19 6.26 -18.77 4.63
C GLY A 19 6.66 -19.35 5.99
N GLU A 20 7.75 -18.87 6.59
CA GLU A 20 8.31 -19.40 7.85
C GLU A 20 8.33 -18.35 8.96
N SER A 21 8.39 -17.06 8.61
CA SER A 21 8.48 -15.98 9.57
C SER A 21 7.22 -15.12 9.66
N PHE A 22 7.15 -14.34 10.73
CA PHE A 22 5.99 -13.54 11.08
C PHE A 22 6.39 -12.12 11.40
N THR A 23 5.48 -11.19 11.12
CA THR A 23 5.61 -9.79 11.53
C THR A 23 4.41 -9.35 12.36
N THR A 24 4.67 -8.82 13.55
CA THR A 24 3.67 -8.25 14.45
C THR A 24 3.72 -6.73 14.39
N LEU A 25 2.55 -6.07 14.45
CA LEU A 25 2.45 -4.60 14.53
C LEU A 25 1.29 -4.14 15.43
N GLY A 26 1.57 -3.15 16.27
CA GLY A 26 0.55 -2.39 17.00
C GLY A 26 0.16 -2.93 18.38
N PHE A 27 0.76 -4.01 18.84
CA PHE A 27 0.49 -4.61 20.15
C PHE A 27 1.76 -5.09 20.86
N HIS A 28 1.66 -5.29 22.16
CA HIS A 28 2.62 -6.07 22.95
C HIS A 28 1.85 -7.04 23.85
N ALA A 29 2.54 -8.00 24.46
CA ALA A 29 1.95 -8.90 25.44
C ALA A 29 2.41 -8.53 26.85
N GLU A 30 1.48 -8.53 27.80
CA GLU A 30 1.73 -8.28 29.22
C GLU A 30 1.38 -9.53 30.03
N SER A 31 2.26 -9.93 30.95
CA SER A 31 2.05 -11.10 31.81
C SER A 31 1.03 -10.79 32.91
N ARG A 32 -0.04 -11.58 33.00
CA ARG A 32 -1.02 -11.55 34.09
C ARG A 32 -1.17 -12.93 34.71
N GLY A 33 -0.33 -13.21 35.72
CA GLY A 33 -0.33 -14.50 36.43
C GLY A 33 0.09 -15.66 35.52
N LYS A 34 -0.86 -16.54 35.16
CA LYS A 34 -0.61 -17.72 34.32
C LYS A 34 -0.87 -17.48 32.82
N GLU A 35 -1.25 -16.28 32.44
CA GLU A 35 -1.65 -15.94 31.08
C GLU A 35 -1.01 -14.61 30.63
N TYR A 36 -1.08 -14.34 29.33
CA TYR A 36 -0.62 -13.10 28.72
C TYR A 36 -1.78 -12.38 28.05
N VAL A 37 -1.84 -11.06 28.21
CA VAL A 37 -2.85 -10.21 27.59
C VAL A 37 -2.23 -9.42 26.46
N LEU A 38 -2.88 -9.38 25.29
CA LEU A 38 -2.46 -8.50 24.20
C LEU A 38 -2.94 -7.08 24.48
N ILE A 39 -1.99 -6.17 24.66
CA ILE A 39 -2.22 -4.76 24.96
C ILE A 39 -1.93 -3.91 23.74
N ASN A 40 -2.88 -3.03 23.41
CA ASN A 40 -2.73 -2.06 22.34
C ASN A 40 -1.71 -0.99 22.73
N LYS A 41 -0.67 -0.81 21.91
CA LYS A 41 0.40 0.15 22.21
C LYS A 41 -0.05 1.62 22.22
N LYS A 42 -1.14 1.96 21.52
CA LYS A 42 -1.66 3.33 21.44
C LYS A 42 -2.61 3.63 22.60
N THR A 43 -3.53 2.73 22.92
CA THR A 43 -4.55 2.96 23.97
C THR A 43 -4.14 2.46 25.34
N GLN A 44 -3.12 1.61 25.42
CA GLN A 44 -2.73 0.89 26.64
C GLN A 44 -3.89 0.05 27.22
N GLN A 45 -4.81 -0.40 26.35
CA GLN A 45 -5.95 -1.23 26.71
C GLN A 45 -5.83 -2.63 26.07
N PRO A 46 -6.40 -3.67 26.69
CA PRO A 46 -6.54 -4.99 26.08
C PRO A 46 -7.32 -4.95 24.77
N PHE A 47 -6.94 -5.76 23.77
CA PHE A 47 -7.75 -5.91 22.54
C PHE A 47 -8.95 -6.83 22.72
N SER A 48 -8.85 -7.78 23.64
CA SER A 48 -9.86 -8.81 23.87
C SER A 48 -9.80 -9.31 25.31
N ASP A 49 -10.91 -9.89 25.76
CA ASP A 49 -10.98 -10.63 27.03
C ASP A 49 -10.28 -12.00 26.96
N TYR A 50 -9.89 -12.43 25.75
CA TYR A 50 -9.14 -13.66 25.54
C TYR A 50 -7.66 -13.46 25.82
N ASN A 51 -7.15 -14.22 26.78
CA ASN A 51 -5.74 -14.23 27.15
C ASN A 51 -5.02 -15.40 26.47
N ILE A 52 -3.73 -15.23 26.23
CA ILE A 52 -2.83 -16.26 25.68
C ILE A 52 -2.32 -17.10 26.86
N PRO A 53 -2.56 -18.42 26.90
CA PRO A 53 -2.00 -19.28 27.92
C PRO A 53 -0.47 -19.23 27.88
N ARG A 54 0.18 -19.19 29.05
CA ARG A 54 1.65 -19.14 29.15
C ARG A 54 2.39 -20.21 28.33
N PRO A 55 1.97 -21.49 28.28
CA PRO A 55 2.63 -22.49 27.44
C PRO A 55 2.62 -22.14 25.95
N LEU A 56 1.52 -21.53 25.46
CA LEU A 56 1.41 -21.08 24.08
C LEU A 56 2.30 -19.86 23.85
N TYR A 57 2.27 -18.87 24.75
CA TYR A 57 3.15 -17.70 24.65
C TYR A 57 4.62 -18.11 24.61
N ASP A 58 5.05 -18.98 25.52
CA ASP A 58 6.44 -19.46 25.57
C ASP A 58 6.80 -20.23 24.30
N ALA A 59 5.86 -20.99 23.71
CA ALA A 59 6.07 -21.66 22.43
C ALA A 59 6.24 -20.65 21.28
N LEU A 60 5.44 -19.57 21.25
CA LEU A 60 5.56 -18.52 20.23
C LEU A 60 6.91 -17.81 20.33
N ILE A 61 7.36 -17.49 21.54
CA ILE A 61 8.68 -16.86 21.74
C ILE A 61 9.82 -17.81 21.38
N ARG A 62 9.71 -19.10 21.70
CA ARG A 62 10.69 -20.12 21.26
C ARG A 62 10.77 -20.24 19.74
N ASN A 63 9.66 -20.01 19.04
CA ASN A 63 9.60 -19.95 17.57
C ASN A 63 9.85 -18.53 17.02
N HIS A 64 10.55 -17.68 17.79
CA HIS A 64 11.01 -16.36 17.37
C HIS A 64 9.90 -15.38 16.94
N LEU A 65 8.68 -15.51 17.48
CA LEU A 65 7.62 -14.56 17.18
C LEU A 65 7.90 -13.19 17.83
N PRO A 66 7.97 -12.08 17.05
CA PRO A 66 8.43 -10.77 17.56
C PRO A 66 7.33 -9.98 18.31
N ILE A 67 6.66 -10.57 19.30
CA ILE A 67 5.45 -9.98 19.95
C ILE A 67 5.73 -8.64 20.66
N SER A 68 6.94 -8.39 21.15
CA SER A 68 7.22 -7.23 22.02
C SER A 68 7.81 -6.03 21.29
N GLU A 69 8.14 -6.13 20.00
CA GLU A 69 8.89 -5.10 19.29
C GLU A 69 8.07 -3.83 19.02
N ASP A 70 8.66 -2.66 19.22
CA ASP A 70 8.04 -1.38 18.88
C ASP A 70 8.60 -0.83 17.57
N PHE A 71 7.72 -0.74 16.57
CA PHE A 71 8.07 -0.24 15.26
C PHE A 71 8.56 1.21 15.30
N ASN A 72 8.06 2.06 16.20
CA ASN A 72 8.45 3.47 16.23
C ASN A 72 9.84 3.69 16.85
N THR A 73 10.30 2.78 17.72
CA THR A 73 11.61 2.90 18.39
C THR A 73 12.70 2.07 17.72
N MET A 74 12.33 1.15 16.83
CA MET A 74 13.30 0.34 16.11
C MET A 74 14.08 1.17 15.08
N GLU A 75 15.31 0.74 14.78
CA GLU A 75 16.13 1.35 13.73
C GLU A 75 15.42 1.30 12.37
N ARG A 76 15.59 2.37 11.58
CA ARG A 76 14.98 2.50 10.26
C ARG A 76 15.29 1.32 9.34
N ARG A 77 16.52 0.83 9.33
CA ARG A 77 16.92 -0.36 8.58
C ARG A 77 16.04 -1.57 8.93
N LYS A 78 15.80 -1.82 10.21
CA LYS A 78 14.92 -2.91 10.68
C LYS A 78 13.44 -2.67 10.31
N GLN A 79 12.98 -1.41 10.33
CA GLN A 79 11.62 -1.07 9.86
C GLN A 79 11.42 -1.44 8.39
N LEU A 80 12.40 -1.09 7.54
CA LEU A 80 12.38 -1.39 6.11
C LEU A 80 12.43 -2.89 5.85
N GLN A 81 13.31 -3.61 6.56
CA GLN A 81 13.41 -5.07 6.48
C GLN A 81 12.09 -5.76 6.83
N LYS A 82 11.41 -5.33 7.90
CA LYS A 82 10.07 -5.84 8.26
C LYS A 82 9.02 -5.60 7.18
N LEU A 83 9.01 -4.42 6.58
CA LEU A 83 8.04 -4.12 5.53
C LEU A 83 8.32 -4.95 4.28
N ARG A 84 9.60 -5.10 3.92
CA ARG A 84 10.00 -5.96 2.81
C ARG A 84 9.62 -7.41 3.03
N SER A 85 9.87 -7.99 4.21
CA SER A 85 9.51 -9.39 4.48
C SER A 85 8.01 -9.67 4.32
N ILE A 86 7.15 -8.66 4.54
CA ILE A 86 5.71 -8.76 4.30
C ILE A 86 5.35 -8.66 2.81
N MET A 87 6.04 -7.79 2.05
CA MET A 87 5.60 -7.39 0.70
C MET A 87 6.33 -8.07 -0.45
N VAL A 88 7.52 -8.61 -0.16
CA VAL A 88 8.49 -9.04 -1.14
C VAL A 88 8.92 -10.45 -0.79
N LYS A 89 8.59 -11.39 -1.68
CA LYS A 89 9.23 -12.71 -1.68
C LYS A 89 10.67 -12.55 -2.17
N GLU A 90 11.61 -13.38 -1.72
CA GLU A 90 12.91 -13.47 -2.40
C GLU A 90 12.66 -13.82 -3.87
N VAL A 91 12.77 -12.81 -4.72
CA VAL A 91 12.73 -12.95 -6.17
C VAL A 91 14.16 -12.89 -6.64
N THR A 92 14.49 -13.72 -7.61
CA THR A 92 15.72 -13.59 -8.38
C THR A 92 15.35 -13.15 -9.78
N TYR A 93 16.22 -12.36 -10.42
CA TYR A 93 16.06 -12.03 -11.84
C TYR A 93 17.31 -12.46 -12.58
N THR A 94 17.15 -12.80 -13.87
CA THR A 94 18.28 -13.19 -14.71
C THR A 94 18.74 -12.00 -15.53
N GLN A 95 19.99 -11.59 -15.33
CA GLN A 95 20.65 -10.58 -16.16
C GLN A 95 21.96 -11.16 -16.67
N ASP A 96 22.18 -11.10 -17.99
CA ASP A 96 23.39 -11.63 -18.65
C ASP A 96 23.71 -13.08 -18.25
N SER A 97 22.69 -13.94 -18.22
CA SER A 97 22.75 -15.36 -17.81
C SER A 97 23.17 -15.60 -16.35
N LYS A 98 23.16 -14.57 -15.49
CA LYS A 98 23.36 -14.68 -14.05
C LYS A 98 22.04 -14.47 -13.31
N THR A 99 21.72 -15.42 -12.44
CA THR A 99 20.64 -15.27 -11.46
C THR A 99 21.14 -14.36 -10.33
N ILE A 100 20.52 -13.19 -10.20
CA ILE A 100 20.88 -12.20 -9.19
C ILE A 100 19.69 -12.09 -8.22
N PRO A 101 19.91 -12.09 -6.89
CA PRO A 101 18.85 -11.77 -5.95
C PRO A 101 18.32 -10.36 -6.27
N MET A 102 17.01 -10.22 -6.38
CA MET A 102 16.37 -8.93 -6.66
C MET A 102 16.65 -7.92 -5.53
N PHE A 103 17.04 -8.39 -4.35
CA PHE A 103 17.47 -7.57 -3.22
C PHE A 103 18.84 -8.04 -2.74
N THR A 104 19.89 -7.39 -3.23
CA THR A 104 21.28 -7.64 -2.80
C THR A 104 21.75 -6.67 -1.72
N GLU A 105 21.02 -5.57 -1.50
CA GLU A 105 21.38 -4.52 -0.55
C GLU A 105 20.47 -4.58 0.68
N GLU A 106 20.97 -5.19 1.76
CA GLU A 106 20.29 -5.22 3.07
C GLU A 106 19.94 -3.82 3.60
N ASP A 107 20.66 -2.80 3.11
CA ASP A 107 20.57 -1.40 3.53
C ASP A 107 19.83 -0.48 2.56
N TYR A 108 19.25 -0.99 1.47
CA TYR A 108 18.57 -0.12 0.50
C TYR A 108 17.42 0.64 1.17
N ASP A 109 17.47 1.97 1.12
CA ASP A 109 16.40 2.87 1.56
C ASP A 109 15.90 3.70 0.37
N PRO A 110 14.64 3.53 -0.05
CA PRO A 110 14.14 4.18 -1.26
C PRO A 110 14.05 5.70 -1.14
N ASP A 111 13.77 6.22 0.05
CA ASP A 111 13.69 7.66 0.36
C ASP A 111 14.02 7.91 1.84
N PRO A 112 15.29 8.23 2.17
CA PRO A 112 15.71 8.53 3.54
C PRO A 112 14.95 9.67 4.22
N ASN A 113 14.36 10.58 3.45
CA ASN A 113 13.58 11.71 3.96
C ASN A 113 12.10 11.36 4.19
N TYR A 114 11.66 10.14 3.85
CA TYR A 114 10.30 9.70 4.13
C TYR A 114 10.15 9.33 5.61
N VAL A 115 9.23 10.00 6.32
CA VAL A 115 8.95 9.69 7.73
C VAL A 115 8.10 8.42 7.83
N LEU A 116 8.76 7.31 8.12
CA LEU A 116 8.13 6.00 8.25
C LEU A 116 7.57 5.80 9.67
N THR A 117 6.35 6.29 9.90
CA THR A 117 5.62 6.06 11.16
C THR A 117 4.90 4.70 11.14
N MET A 118 4.55 4.17 12.32
CA MET A 118 3.67 2.99 12.44
C MET A 118 2.36 3.14 11.65
N ASP A 119 1.80 4.35 11.58
CA ASP A 119 0.56 4.61 10.83
C ASP A 119 0.79 4.48 9.32
N ASN A 120 1.85 5.08 8.79
CA ASN A 120 2.25 4.94 7.38
C ASN A 120 2.57 3.47 7.04
N ALA A 121 3.26 2.75 7.92
CA ALA A 121 3.54 1.33 7.75
C ALA A 121 2.25 0.48 7.66
N LYS A 122 1.28 0.72 8.55
CA LYS A 122 -0.04 0.05 8.48
C LYS A 122 -0.79 0.36 7.19
N LYS A 123 -0.76 1.62 6.73
CA LYS A 123 -1.35 2.05 5.46
C LYS A 123 -0.72 1.30 4.28
N ILE A 124 0.61 1.26 4.23
CA ILE A 124 1.38 0.54 3.21
C ILE A 124 0.99 -0.95 3.18
N ILE A 125 1.04 -1.64 4.32
CA ILE A 125 0.76 -3.08 4.38
C ILE A 125 -0.68 -3.38 3.95
N ALA A 126 -1.65 -2.62 4.43
CA ALA A 126 -3.05 -2.87 4.09
C ALA A 126 -3.38 -2.53 2.63
N ILE A 127 -2.69 -1.56 2.01
CA ILE A 127 -2.78 -1.35 0.56
C ILE A 127 -2.19 -2.58 -0.16
N HIS A 128 -0.98 -2.98 0.19
CA HIS A 128 -0.31 -4.15 -0.40
C HIS A 128 -1.19 -5.42 -0.30
N GLN A 129 -1.73 -5.73 0.88
CA GLN A 129 -2.58 -6.92 1.07
C GLN A 129 -3.82 -6.91 0.18
N ARG A 130 -4.44 -5.73 -0.05
CA ARG A 130 -5.57 -5.61 -0.99
C ARG A 130 -5.15 -5.88 -2.42
N LEU A 131 -4.02 -5.31 -2.84
CA LEU A 131 -3.49 -5.54 -4.18
C LEU A 131 -3.13 -7.01 -4.39
N ARG A 132 -2.59 -7.67 -3.36
CA ARG A 132 -2.28 -9.11 -3.37
C ARG A 132 -3.51 -9.95 -3.65
N VAL A 133 -4.62 -9.70 -2.96
CA VAL A 133 -5.89 -10.43 -3.15
C VAL A 133 -6.75 -9.90 -4.32
N GLY A 134 -6.26 -8.90 -5.08
CA GLY A 134 -6.97 -8.34 -6.23
C GLY A 134 -8.15 -7.43 -5.88
N ILE A 135 -8.22 -6.95 -4.64
CA ILE A 135 -9.22 -5.95 -4.25
C ILE A 135 -8.74 -4.57 -4.70
N PRO A 136 -9.55 -3.80 -5.46
CA PRO A 136 -9.13 -2.48 -5.91
C PRO A 136 -9.02 -1.50 -4.74
N VAL A 137 -8.05 -0.57 -4.82
CA VAL A 137 -7.74 0.37 -3.75
C VAL A 137 -8.05 1.80 -4.17
N ILE A 138 -8.91 2.47 -3.41
CA ILE A 138 -9.18 3.90 -3.56
C ILE A 138 -8.80 4.62 -2.26
N VAL A 139 -7.84 5.52 -2.38
CA VAL A 139 -7.32 6.34 -1.30
C VAL A 139 -7.99 7.71 -1.34
N MET A 140 -8.68 8.13 -0.29
CA MET A 140 -9.28 9.46 -0.18
C MET A 140 -8.53 10.29 0.85
N GLY A 141 -8.22 11.54 0.54
CA GLY A 141 -7.63 12.48 1.50
C GLY A 141 -7.36 13.84 0.86
N GLU A 142 -7.15 14.88 1.65
CA GLU A 142 -6.89 16.24 1.14
C GLU A 142 -5.56 16.31 0.35
N THR A 143 -5.39 17.33 -0.49
CA THR A 143 -4.08 17.60 -1.12
C THR A 143 -3.03 17.81 -0.03
N GLY A 144 -1.85 17.22 -0.21
CA GLY A 144 -0.77 17.32 0.79
C GLY A 144 -0.81 16.30 1.94
N CYS A 145 -1.84 15.46 2.09
CA CYS A 145 -1.85 14.39 3.11
C CYS A 145 -0.88 13.22 2.84
N GLY A 146 -0.03 13.32 1.82
CA GLY A 146 1.03 12.37 1.55
C GLY A 146 0.63 11.11 0.78
N LYS A 147 -0.55 11.05 0.14
CA LYS A 147 -1.03 9.89 -0.65
C LYS A 147 0.01 9.43 -1.68
N THR A 148 0.40 10.34 -2.58
CA THR A 148 1.35 10.11 -3.67
C THR A 148 2.71 9.71 -3.13
N LYS A 149 3.18 10.37 -2.06
CA LYS A 149 4.48 10.04 -1.43
C LYS A 149 4.47 8.64 -0.80
N LEU A 150 3.37 8.24 -0.15
CA LEU A 150 3.22 6.91 0.43
C LEU A 150 3.18 5.81 -0.64
N ILE A 151 2.42 6.01 -1.73
CA ILE A 151 2.36 5.04 -2.83
C ILE A 151 3.71 4.93 -3.54
N ASN A 152 4.39 6.06 -3.79
CA ASN A 152 5.74 6.06 -4.34
C ASN A 152 6.71 5.29 -3.44
N PHE A 153 6.72 5.59 -2.14
CA PHE A 153 7.59 4.92 -1.17
C PHE A 153 7.32 3.40 -1.13
N MET A 154 6.06 2.98 -1.03
CA MET A 154 5.67 1.56 -1.07
C MET A 154 6.13 0.87 -2.36
N SER A 155 6.02 1.54 -3.49
CA SER A 155 6.36 0.95 -4.78
C SER A 155 7.87 0.80 -4.95
N LEU A 156 8.63 1.84 -4.57
CA LEU A 156 10.09 1.81 -4.54
C LEU A 156 10.63 0.76 -3.56
N LEU A 157 9.94 0.54 -2.44
CA LEU A 157 10.34 -0.45 -1.44
C LEU A 157 10.27 -1.90 -1.96
N GLN A 158 9.50 -2.14 -3.03
CA GLN A 158 9.26 -3.45 -3.63
C GLN A 158 10.09 -3.73 -4.89
N ILE A 159 10.96 -2.80 -5.29
CA ILE A 159 11.86 -2.96 -6.44
C ILE A 159 13.33 -2.87 -6.01
N PRO A 160 14.26 -3.46 -6.79
CA PRO A 160 15.69 -3.22 -6.64
C PRO A 160 16.04 -1.74 -6.75
N SER A 161 17.10 -1.31 -6.05
CA SER A 161 17.66 0.04 -6.14
C SER A 161 18.03 0.43 -7.57
N ALA A 162 18.53 -0.52 -8.37
CA ALA A 162 18.89 -0.35 -9.78
C ALA A 162 17.71 0.05 -10.70
N LEU A 163 16.46 -0.20 -10.29
CA LEU A 163 15.26 0.11 -11.08
C LEU A 163 14.58 1.41 -10.63
N LYS A 164 15.12 2.09 -9.61
CA LYS A 164 14.56 3.34 -9.07
C LYS A 164 14.38 4.41 -10.15
N ASP A 165 15.37 4.55 -11.04
CA ASP A 165 15.37 5.58 -12.09
C ASP A 165 14.46 5.24 -13.28
N GLN A 166 13.94 4.01 -13.35
CA GLN A 166 12.99 3.59 -14.40
C GLN A 166 11.54 3.98 -14.09
N LEU A 167 11.28 4.59 -12.92
CA LEU A 167 9.94 5.04 -12.54
C LEU A 167 9.59 6.39 -13.20
N GLN A 168 8.56 6.40 -14.04
CA GLN A 168 8.02 7.63 -14.60
C GLN A 168 6.95 8.24 -13.67
N THR A 169 6.75 9.56 -13.78
CA THR A 169 5.94 10.44 -12.91
C THR A 169 4.41 10.21 -12.96
N MET A 170 3.91 9.39 -13.87
CA MET A 170 2.65 8.65 -13.64
C MET A 170 3.10 7.31 -13.07
N ILE A 171 2.83 7.03 -11.79
CA ILE A 171 3.45 5.89 -11.08
C ILE A 171 3.00 4.60 -11.75
N ILE A 172 3.79 4.18 -12.73
CA ILE A 172 3.79 2.90 -13.41
C ILE A 172 5.04 2.25 -12.87
N VAL A 173 4.88 1.46 -11.83
CA VAL A 173 6.01 0.71 -11.25
C VAL A 173 5.94 -0.67 -11.84
N LYS A 174 6.74 -0.94 -12.87
CA LYS A 174 6.96 -2.31 -13.34
C LYS A 174 7.85 -3.00 -12.33
N ILE A 175 7.27 -3.83 -11.46
CA ILE A 175 8.06 -4.78 -10.67
C ILE A 175 8.33 -5.96 -11.61
N PRO A 176 9.58 -6.19 -12.05
CA PRO A 176 9.89 -7.28 -12.98
C PRO A 176 9.36 -8.60 -12.40
N GLU A 177 8.67 -9.37 -13.23
CA GLU A 177 8.10 -10.68 -12.90
C GLU A 177 6.98 -10.73 -11.81
N VAL A 178 6.74 -9.65 -11.06
CA VAL A 178 5.78 -9.63 -9.94
C VAL A 178 4.45 -8.96 -10.33
N TYR A 179 4.40 -7.63 -10.43
CA TYR A 179 3.22 -6.88 -10.90
C TYR A 179 3.54 -5.41 -11.22
N THR A 180 2.73 -4.76 -12.05
CA THR A 180 2.76 -3.33 -12.35
C THR A 180 1.71 -2.59 -11.52
N ILE A 181 2.12 -1.58 -10.75
CA ILE A 181 1.17 -0.66 -10.08
C ILE A 181 0.90 0.52 -11.02
N LEU A 182 -0.37 0.83 -11.27
CA LEU A 182 -0.83 2.07 -11.88
C LEU A 182 -1.51 2.94 -10.82
N PHE A 183 -0.94 4.12 -10.54
CA PHE A 183 -1.54 5.10 -9.65
C PHE A 183 -2.26 6.20 -10.45
N LEU A 184 -3.55 6.39 -10.17
CA LEU A 184 -4.36 7.47 -10.71
C LEU A 184 -4.60 8.51 -9.61
N ASP A 185 -4.02 9.70 -9.73
CA ASP A 185 -4.23 10.76 -8.74
C ASP A 185 -5.46 11.62 -9.08
N GLU A 186 -6.08 12.19 -8.05
CA GLU A 186 -7.21 13.12 -8.14
C GLU A 186 -8.40 12.67 -9.04
N VAL A 187 -8.75 11.38 -9.01
CA VAL A 187 -9.71 10.79 -9.97
C VAL A 187 -11.12 11.39 -9.99
N ASN A 188 -11.50 12.15 -8.96
CA ASN A 188 -12.83 12.76 -8.85
C ASN A 188 -12.88 14.26 -9.20
N THR A 189 -11.78 14.84 -9.71
CA THR A 189 -11.79 16.19 -10.28
C THR A 189 -12.35 16.25 -11.71
N THR A 190 -12.58 15.09 -12.33
CA THR A 190 -13.13 14.98 -13.69
C THR A 190 -14.57 14.45 -13.72
N GLU A 191 -15.28 14.69 -14.81
CA GLU A 191 -16.56 14.04 -15.12
C GLU A 191 -16.40 12.59 -15.60
N ALA A 192 -15.18 12.18 -15.96
CA ALA A 192 -14.85 10.84 -16.45
C ALA A 192 -14.66 9.76 -15.36
N VAL A 193 -15.20 9.96 -14.14
CA VAL A 193 -15.10 8.97 -13.03
C VAL A 193 -15.70 7.62 -13.41
N GLY A 194 -16.66 7.60 -14.35
CA GLY A 194 -17.21 6.37 -14.91
C GLY A 194 -16.16 5.46 -15.58
N LEU A 195 -15.18 6.05 -16.29
CA LEU A 195 -14.07 5.31 -16.89
C LEU A 195 -13.13 4.74 -15.83
N VAL A 196 -12.91 5.49 -14.75
CA VAL A 196 -12.12 5.02 -13.61
C VAL A 196 -12.80 3.83 -12.95
N LYS A 197 -14.13 3.85 -12.78
CA LYS A 197 -14.89 2.71 -12.29
C LYS A 197 -14.76 1.50 -13.22
N GLU A 198 -14.88 1.72 -14.53
CA GLU A 198 -14.77 0.67 -15.53
C GLU A 198 -13.40 -0.03 -15.46
N ILE A 199 -12.34 0.75 -15.34
CA ILE A 199 -10.97 0.27 -15.23
C ILE A 199 -10.75 -0.48 -13.90
N ILE A 200 -11.16 0.11 -12.78
CA ILE A 200 -10.85 -0.39 -11.42
C ILE A 200 -11.73 -1.57 -11.02
N CYS A 201 -13.02 -1.53 -11.31
CA CYS A 201 -13.98 -2.55 -10.87
C CYS A 201 -14.26 -3.59 -11.94
N ASP A 202 -14.39 -3.18 -13.20
CA ASP A 202 -14.85 -4.08 -14.26
C ASP A 202 -13.67 -4.65 -15.07
N ASN A 203 -12.44 -4.19 -14.80
CA ASN A 203 -11.24 -4.50 -15.56
C ASN A 203 -11.48 -4.34 -17.07
N ARG A 204 -12.05 -3.19 -17.47
CA ARG A 204 -12.42 -2.86 -18.85
C ARG A 204 -12.00 -1.44 -19.23
N ILE A 205 -11.79 -1.22 -20.53
CA ILE A 205 -11.69 0.10 -21.14
C ILE A 205 -12.59 0.14 -22.36
N ASN A 206 -13.49 1.13 -22.44
CA ASN A 206 -14.39 1.34 -23.56
C ASN A 206 -15.18 0.07 -23.93
N GLY A 207 -15.66 -0.65 -22.92
CA GLY A 207 -16.42 -1.89 -23.01
C GLY A 207 -15.57 -3.14 -23.28
N LYS A 208 -14.28 -3.01 -23.60
CA LYS A 208 -13.40 -4.16 -23.87
C LYS A 208 -12.68 -4.61 -22.61
N PRO A 209 -12.60 -5.93 -22.33
CA PRO A 209 -11.81 -6.42 -21.22
C PRO A 209 -10.36 -6.00 -21.41
N LEU A 210 -9.77 -5.49 -20.33
CA LEU A 210 -8.33 -5.33 -20.22
C LEU A 210 -7.73 -6.74 -20.28
N SER A 211 -7.17 -7.12 -21.43
CA SER A 211 -6.47 -8.40 -21.64
C SER A 211 -5.10 -8.41 -20.95
N CYS A 212 -5.03 -7.82 -19.76
CA CYS A 212 -3.80 -7.70 -19.01
C CYS A 212 -3.49 -9.06 -18.39
N ASP A 213 -2.22 -9.46 -18.48
CA ASP A 213 -1.67 -10.40 -17.52
C ASP A 213 -2.13 -10.02 -16.11
N ALA A 214 -2.34 -11.02 -15.23
CA ALA A 214 -2.76 -10.88 -13.83
C ALA A 214 -1.85 -9.96 -12.95
N LYS A 215 -0.85 -9.37 -13.58
CA LYS A 215 0.20 -8.51 -13.08
C LYS A 215 -0.17 -7.03 -13.09
N LEU A 216 -1.29 -6.53 -13.65
CA LEU A 216 -1.65 -5.10 -13.48
C LEU A 216 -2.46 -4.87 -12.19
N LYS A 217 -2.02 -3.95 -11.34
CA LYS A 217 -2.67 -3.54 -10.08
C LYS A 217 -2.95 -2.04 -10.12
N ILE A 218 -4.17 -1.63 -9.80
CA ILE A 218 -4.60 -0.24 -9.96
C ILE A 218 -4.92 0.36 -8.59
N ILE A 219 -4.36 1.52 -8.32
CA ILE A 219 -4.62 2.34 -7.14
C ILE A 219 -5.14 3.69 -7.62
N ALA A 220 -6.25 4.15 -7.08
CA ALA A 220 -6.72 5.51 -7.31
C ALA A 220 -6.65 6.35 -6.04
N ALA A 221 -6.39 7.64 -6.20
CA ALA A 221 -6.52 8.64 -5.16
C ALA A 221 -7.59 9.67 -5.52
N CYS A 222 -8.36 10.12 -4.53
CA CYS A 222 -9.43 11.08 -4.70
C CYS A 222 -9.42 12.12 -3.58
N ASN A 223 -9.93 13.31 -3.89
CA ASN A 223 -10.07 14.41 -2.93
C ASN A 223 -11.41 14.30 -2.18
N PRO A 224 -11.53 14.78 -0.93
CA PRO A 224 -12.78 14.70 -0.18
C PRO A 224 -13.89 15.52 -0.84
N TYR A 225 -15.14 15.09 -0.66
CA TYR A 225 -16.35 15.72 -1.19
C TYR A 225 -16.60 17.12 -0.59
N ARG A 226 -15.84 18.13 -1.02
CA ARG A 226 -16.17 19.54 -0.80
C ARG A 226 -16.21 20.34 -2.11
N ARG A 227 -15.54 19.88 -3.19
CA ARG A 227 -15.39 20.62 -4.46
C ARG A 227 -15.24 19.74 -5.72
N VAL A 228 -15.68 18.48 -5.66
CA VAL A 228 -15.34 17.44 -6.66
C VAL A 228 -16.54 16.54 -6.96
N GLN A 229 -16.50 15.85 -8.10
CA GLN A 229 -17.57 14.96 -8.52
C GLN A 229 -17.75 13.81 -7.52
N PRO A 230 -18.99 13.36 -7.26
CA PRO A 230 -19.24 12.21 -6.41
C PRO A 230 -18.68 10.94 -7.07
N LEU A 231 -18.07 10.06 -6.26
CA LEU A 231 -17.69 8.74 -6.77
C LEU A 231 -18.95 7.89 -7.00
N PRO A 232 -18.97 7.03 -8.03
CA PRO A 232 -20.01 6.02 -8.21
C PRO A 232 -20.24 5.19 -6.94
N GLN A 233 -21.49 4.83 -6.66
CA GLN A 233 -21.85 4.09 -5.43
C GLN A 233 -21.06 2.78 -5.26
N SER A 234 -20.72 2.11 -6.36
CA SER A 234 -19.91 0.88 -6.36
C SER A 234 -18.48 1.08 -5.85
N LEU A 235 -17.93 2.31 -5.94
CA LEU A 235 -16.58 2.63 -5.48
C LEU A 235 -16.55 2.97 -3.99
N LEU A 236 -17.67 3.42 -3.41
CA LEU A 236 -17.71 3.87 -2.00
C LEU A 236 -17.23 2.83 -0.98
N PRO A 237 -17.54 1.52 -1.11
CA PRO A 237 -17.01 0.50 -0.20
C PRO A 237 -15.49 0.30 -0.27
N LEU A 238 -14.87 0.71 -1.38
CA LEU A 238 -13.43 0.60 -1.65
C LEU A 238 -12.64 1.83 -1.20
N VAL A 239 -13.32 2.90 -0.77
CA VAL A 239 -12.71 4.16 -0.35
C VAL A 239 -12.16 4.04 1.07
N TRP A 240 -10.90 4.43 1.23
CA TRP A 240 -10.19 4.51 2.49
C TRP A 240 -9.75 5.94 2.80
N ASP A 241 -10.17 6.47 3.94
CA ASP A 241 -9.97 7.86 4.33
C ASP A 241 -8.63 8.07 5.06
N PHE A 242 -7.65 8.65 4.37
CA PHE A 242 -6.30 9.00 4.85
C PHE A 242 -6.26 10.17 5.85
N GLY A 243 -7.39 10.82 6.11
CA GLY A 243 -7.49 11.95 7.04
C GLY A 243 -7.21 13.30 6.38
N THR A 244 -7.24 14.34 7.21
CA THR A 244 -6.88 15.73 6.86
C THR A 244 -5.48 16.04 7.39
N LEU A 245 -4.74 16.92 6.73
CA LEU A 245 -3.53 17.49 7.33
C LEU A 245 -3.94 18.19 8.64
N GLN A 246 -3.18 17.98 9.73
CA GLN A 246 -3.33 18.82 10.92
C GLN A 246 -3.11 20.27 10.46
N SER A 247 -4.07 21.13 10.82
CA SER A 247 -4.24 22.49 10.35
C SER A 247 -2.93 23.26 10.37
N ASP A 248 -2.37 23.50 9.19
CA ASP A 248 -1.93 24.79 8.67
C ASP A 248 -1.47 24.57 7.24
N VAL A 249 -1.79 25.49 6.34
CA VAL A 249 -1.52 25.45 4.89
C VAL A 249 -2.53 24.62 4.06
N ALA A 250 -3.55 25.31 3.54
CA ALA A 250 -3.86 25.31 2.11
C ALA A 250 -5.11 26.17 1.83
N ASN A 251 -4.90 27.46 1.60
CA ASN A 251 -5.66 28.16 0.57
C ASN A 251 -4.84 28.05 -0.71
N ILE A 252 -5.36 27.44 -1.77
CA ILE A 252 -5.18 27.84 -3.17
C ILE A 252 -6.24 27.10 -4.02
N SER A 253 -6.82 27.85 -4.94
CA SER A 253 -7.84 27.51 -5.92
C SER A 253 -7.38 26.48 -6.96
N ALA A 254 -8.32 25.69 -7.51
CA ALA A 254 -8.13 24.96 -8.76
C ALA A 254 -9.21 25.38 -9.78
N ASN A 255 -8.76 25.87 -10.94
CA ASN A 255 -9.55 26.28 -12.11
C ASN A 255 -9.33 25.28 -13.27
N SER A 256 -10.43 24.70 -13.76
CA SER A 256 -10.78 24.43 -15.17
C SER A 256 -9.72 24.04 -16.23
N VAL A 257 -8.93 22.98 -16.02
CA VAL A 257 -8.09 22.31 -17.08
C VAL A 257 -8.25 20.76 -17.11
N GLU A 258 -9.18 20.18 -16.36
CA GLU A 258 -9.02 18.81 -15.83
C GLU A 258 -9.61 17.67 -16.68
N SER A 259 -10.51 17.93 -17.61
CA SER A 259 -11.07 16.89 -18.50
C SER A 259 -10.06 16.38 -19.54
N ALA A 260 -9.09 17.22 -19.94
CA ALA A 260 -8.00 16.83 -20.83
C ALA A 260 -6.96 15.96 -20.10
N TYR A 261 -6.74 16.18 -18.80
CA TYR A 261 -5.74 15.44 -18.02
C TYR A 261 -6.07 13.96 -17.92
N ILE A 262 -7.30 13.59 -17.55
CA ILE A 262 -7.69 12.18 -17.45
C ILE A 262 -7.81 11.52 -18.82
N ARG A 263 -8.21 12.25 -19.87
CA ARG A 263 -8.12 11.73 -21.24
C ARG A 263 -6.67 11.47 -21.65
N GLN A 264 -5.74 12.37 -21.37
CA GLN A 264 -4.30 12.14 -21.61
C GLN A 264 -3.76 10.99 -20.76
N MET A 265 -4.21 10.86 -19.52
CA MET A 265 -3.86 9.77 -18.61
C MET A 265 -4.35 8.43 -19.15
N ILE A 266 -5.60 8.36 -19.63
CA ILE A 266 -6.19 7.18 -20.26
C ILE A 266 -5.50 6.88 -21.59
N VAL A 267 -5.18 7.89 -22.41
CA VAL A 267 -4.42 7.69 -23.66
C VAL A 267 -3.01 7.16 -23.37
N LYS A 268 -2.33 7.69 -22.35
CA LYS A 268 -1.04 7.18 -21.87
C LYS A 268 -1.18 5.77 -21.32
N PHE A 269 -2.25 5.47 -20.58
CA PHE A 269 -2.55 4.15 -20.06
C PHE A 269 -2.84 3.13 -21.17
N VAL A 270 -3.70 3.47 -22.13
CA VAL A 270 -3.99 2.63 -23.29
C VAL A 270 -2.71 2.40 -24.09
N SER A 271 -1.96 3.46 -24.39
CA SER A 271 -0.64 3.37 -25.04
C SER A 271 0.33 2.47 -24.25
N PHE A 272 0.33 2.56 -22.92
CA PHE A 272 1.14 1.70 -22.07
C PHE A 272 0.71 0.22 -22.18
N VAL A 273 -0.57 -0.06 -21.97
CA VAL A 273 -1.15 -1.41 -22.04
C VAL A 273 -0.88 -2.05 -23.41
N THR A 274 -0.95 -1.26 -24.50
CA THR A 274 -0.73 -1.74 -25.87
C THR A 274 0.75 -1.86 -26.25
N ASN A 275 1.62 -0.94 -25.80
CA ASN A 275 3.02 -0.88 -26.25
C ASN A 275 4.02 -1.62 -25.34
N TYR A 276 3.71 -1.83 -24.06
CA TYR A 276 4.65 -2.45 -23.10
C TYR A 276 4.48 -3.97 -22.93
N HIS A 277 3.83 -4.65 -23.89
CA HIS A 277 3.61 -6.11 -23.85
C HIS A 277 2.96 -6.63 -22.55
N VAL A 278 2.14 -5.81 -21.86
CA VAL A 278 1.33 -6.27 -20.70
C VAL A 278 0.12 -7.08 -21.18
N CYS A 279 -0.21 -6.95 -22.46
CA CYS A 279 -1.29 -7.61 -23.17
C CYS A 279 -0.73 -8.16 -24.50
N GLN A 280 -0.06 -9.31 -24.48
CA GLN A 280 -0.01 -10.15 -25.69
C GLN A 280 -0.72 -11.47 -25.38
N PRO A 281 -1.42 -12.06 -26.37
CA PRO A 281 -2.12 -13.33 -26.22
C PRO A 281 -1.18 -14.49 -25.90
#